data_AF-A0A5E8BA45-F1
#
_entry.id   AF-A0A5E8BA45-F1
#
_cell.length_a   1.000
_cell.length_b   1.000
_cell.length_c   1.000
_cell.angle_alpha   90.00
_cell.angle_beta   90.00
_cell.angle_gamma   90.00
#
_symmetry.space_group_name_H-M   'P 1'
#
loop_
_entity.id
_entity.type
_entity.pdbx_description
1 polymer ?
#
loop_
_entity_poly.entity_id
_entity_poly.type
_entity_poly.pdbx_seq_one_letter_code
_entity_poly.pdbx_strand_id
1 'polypeptide(L)'
;MSTRKFAPKEPVQLNPPRSDPFTTEQLSKFDGIQDPRIYVAIKGTIFDVSRNKEKYGKGQGYSLFVARDASIALAKSSLDTSIYNQGLTLADLSEKELKTLEDWYSFFIQRYNIVGKLVD
;
A
#
# COMPACT_ATOMS: atom_id res chain seq x y z
N MET A 1 7.23 22.00 -5.19
CA MET A 1 5.83 22.23 -4.79
C MET A 1 5.50 21.38 -3.57
N SER A 2 4.56 21.85 -2.75
CA SER A 2 4.38 21.56 -1.30
C SER A 2 4.32 20.06 -0.89
N THR A 3 5.38 19.55 -0.28
CA THR A 3 5.42 18.22 0.38
C THR A 3 4.72 18.20 1.74
N ARG A 4 4.20 19.34 2.22
CA ARG A 4 3.64 19.50 3.58
C ARG A 4 2.26 18.88 3.79
N LYS A 5 1.50 18.57 2.73
CA LYS A 5 0.10 18.09 2.89
C LYS A 5 -0.01 16.76 3.63
N PHE A 6 1.05 15.95 3.61
CA PHE A 6 1.04 14.61 4.22
C PHE A 6 2.19 14.38 5.18
N ALA A 7 2.86 15.41 5.72
CA ALA A 7 3.90 15.15 6.72
C ALA A 7 3.29 14.49 7.98
N PRO A 8 3.87 13.40 8.53
CA PRO A 8 3.42 12.85 9.80
C PRO A 8 3.63 13.86 10.93
N LYS A 9 2.71 13.88 11.91
CA LYS A 9 2.78 14.78 13.07
C LYS A 9 4.00 14.49 13.95
N GLU A 10 4.42 13.24 13.98
CA GLU A 10 5.64 12.78 14.63
C GLU A 10 6.64 12.32 13.57
N PRO A 11 7.93 12.65 13.72
CA PRO A 11 8.96 12.22 12.79
C PRO A 11 9.05 10.69 12.79
N VAL A 12 8.87 10.10 11.61
CA VAL A 12 9.03 8.67 11.41
C VAL A 12 10.46 8.41 10.98
N GLN A 13 11.19 7.58 11.72
CA GLN A 13 12.48 7.08 11.27
C GLN A 13 12.25 5.97 10.22
N LEU A 14 12.67 6.24 8.99
CA LEU A 14 12.59 5.30 7.87
C LEU A 14 13.96 4.73 7.56
N ASN A 15 14.00 3.45 7.25
CA ASN A 15 15.19 2.79 6.72
C ASN A 15 15.42 3.21 5.26
N PRO A 16 16.64 3.07 4.73
CA PRO A 16 16.90 3.24 3.31
C PRO A 16 15.95 2.36 2.48
N PRO A 17 15.39 2.90 1.38
CA PRO A 17 14.44 2.16 0.56
C PRO A 17 15.12 0.97 -0.12
N ARG A 18 14.41 -0.15 -0.16
CA ARG A 18 14.87 -1.38 -0.82
C ARG A 18 14.12 -1.63 -2.13
N SER A 19 14.72 -2.43 -3.01
CA SER A 19 14.17 -2.79 -4.32
C SER A 19 14.16 -4.30 -4.54
N ASP A 20 14.06 -5.09 -3.46
CA ASP A 20 13.97 -6.54 -3.56
C ASP A 20 12.76 -6.93 -4.43
N PRO A 21 12.93 -7.89 -5.36
CA PRO A 21 11.84 -8.34 -6.21
C PRO A 21 10.88 -9.21 -5.42
N PHE A 22 9.58 -8.97 -5.60
CA PHE A 22 8.50 -9.78 -5.07
C PHE A 22 7.51 -10.13 -6.18
N THR A 23 7.09 -11.38 -6.19
CA THR A 23 5.89 -11.82 -6.90
C THR A 23 4.65 -11.51 -6.05
N THR A 24 3.50 -11.45 -6.69
CA THR A 24 2.20 -11.32 -6.03
C THR A 24 1.97 -12.51 -5.07
N GLU A 25 2.41 -13.71 -5.45
CA GLU A 25 2.36 -14.89 -4.58
C GLU A 25 3.24 -14.73 -3.33
N GLN A 26 4.46 -14.22 -3.48
CA GLN A 26 5.33 -13.94 -2.33
C GLN A 26 4.72 -12.87 -1.43
N LEU A 27 4.20 -11.78 -2.01
CA LEU A 27 3.53 -10.71 -1.26
C LEU A 27 2.35 -11.24 -0.43
N SER A 28 1.59 -12.20 -0.95
CA SER A 28 0.41 -12.77 -0.29
C SER A 28 0.68 -13.42 1.07
N LYS A 29 1.94 -13.73 1.38
CA LYS A 29 2.37 -14.35 2.66
C LYS A 29 2.52 -13.33 3.80
N PHE A 30 2.64 -12.04 3.48
CA PHE A 30 2.92 -10.98 4.45
C PHE A 30 1.63 -10.30 4.93
N ASP A 31 0.73 -11.10 5.50
CA ASP A 31 -0.63 -10.72 5.88
C ASP A 31 -0.82 -10.42 7.38
N GLY A 32 0.23 -10.53 8.19
CA GLY A 32 0.16 -10.44 9.65
C GLY A 32 -0.35 -11.71 10.34
N ILE A 33 -0.62 -12.78 9.60
CA ILE A 33 -1.14 -14.07 10.08
C ILE A 33 -0.15 -15.19 9.75
N GLN A 34 0.13 -15.42 8.46
CA GLN A 34 1.12 -16.39 7.98
C GLN A 34 2.53 -15.93 8.31
N ASP A 35 2.76 -14.62 8.17
CA ASP A 35 3.97 -13.94 8.60
C ASP A 35 3.57 -12.80 9.56
N PRO A 36 4.31 -12.54 10.65
CA PRO A 36 4.00 -11.44 11.58
C PRO A 36 4.10 -10.04 10.95
N ARG A 37 4.74 -9.92 9.78
CA ARG A 37 4.87 -8.71 8.99
C ARG A 37 3.63 -8.50 8.12
N ILE A 38 3.32 -7.23 7.88
CA ILE A 38 2.15 -6.79 7.13
C ILE A 38 2.62 -5.89 6.00
N TYR A 39 2.49 -6.34 4.76
CA TYR A 39 2.91 -5.59 3.59
C TYR A 39 1.72 -5.13 2.74
N VAL A 40 1.86 -3.98 2.10
CA VAL A 40 0.89 -3.42 1.15
C VAL A 40 1.67 -2.95 -0.08
N ALA A 41 1.23 -3.34 -1.28
CA ALA A 41 1.77 -2.79 -2.51
C ALA A 41 0.94 -1.60 -2.99
N ILE A 42 1.62 -0.53 -3.43
CA ILE A 42 1.01 0.64 -4.07
C ILE A 42 1.90 1.04 -5.24
N LYS A 43 1.34 1.08 -6.44
CA LYS A 43 2.03 1.32 -7.71
C LYS A 43 3.26 0.39 -7.86
N GLY A 44 3.06 -0.90 -7.59
CA GLY A 44 4.13 -1.90 -7.58
C GLY A 44 5.22 -1.68 -6.52
N THR A 45 5.07 -0.75 -5.57
CA THR A 45 6.02 -0.53 -4.48
C THR A 45 5.51 -1.14 -3.19
N ILE A 46 6.33 -1.95 -2.52
CA ILE A 46 5.91 -2.68 -1.33
C ILE A 46 6.34 -1.91 -0.09
N PHE A 47 5.34 -1.59 0.73
CA PHE A 47 5.47 -0.87 1.99
C PHE A 47 5.27 -1.80 3.17
N ASP A 48 6.17 -1.70 4.16
CA ASP A 48 6.02 -2.36 5.45
C ASP A 48 5.12 -1.53 6.38
N VAL A 49 3.88 -1.99 6.55
CA VAL A 49 2.88 -1.38 7.44
C VAL A 49 2.76 -2.11 8.79
N SER A 50 3.68 -3.02 9.11
CA SER A 50 3.65 -3.87 10.31
C SER A 50 3.55 -3.09 11.63
N ARG A 51 4.04 -1.84 11.63
CA ARG A 51 3.98 -0.95 12.80
C ARG A 51 2.57 -0.41 13.10
N ASN A 52 1.62 -0.57 12.18
CA ASN A 52 0.27 -0.01 12.27
C ASN A 52 -0.78 -1.13 12.27
N LYS A 53 -0.58 -2.12 13.15
CA LYS A 53 -1.47 -3.30 13.27
C LYS A 53 -2.90 -2.92 13.66
N GLU A 54 -3.09 -1.81 14.35
CA GLU A 54 -4.41 -1.28 14.71
C GLU A 54 -5.29 -0.96 13.48
N LYS A 55 -4.68 -0.68 12.31
CA LYS A 55 -5.40 -0.39 11.07
C LYS A 55 -5.32 -1.51 10.04
N TYR A 56 -4.16 -2.14 9.91
CA TYR A 56 -3.91 -3.15 8.89
C TYR A 56 -3.97 -4.59 9.43
N GLY A 57 -4.08 -4.79 10.74
CA GLY A 57 -4.18 -6.12 11.31
C GLY A 57 -5.45 -6.86 10.85
N LYS A 58 -5.48 -8.18 11.07
CA LYS A 58 -6.65 -9.01 10.77
C LYS A 58 -7.93 -8.43 11.40
N GLY A 59 -8.98 -8.31 10.59
CA GLY A 59 -10.28 -7.78 11.03
C GLY A 59 -10.34 -6.26 11.21
N GLN A 60 -9.25 -5.54 10.94
CA GLN A 60 -9.23 -4.07 10.99
C GLN A 60 -9.67 -3.47 9.66
N GLY A 61 -10.02 -2.18 9.69
CA GLY A 61 -10.64 -1.48 8.56
C GLY A 61 -9.82 -1.45 7.28
N TYR A 62 -8.50 -1.60 7.34
CA TYR A 62 -7.61 -1.61 6.18
C TYR A 62 -7.02 -2.99 5.86
N SER A 63 -7.55 -4.04 6.48
CA SER A 63 -7.13 -5.43 6.22
C SER A 63 -7.31 -5.85 4.76
N LEU A 64 -8.22 -5.23 4.00
CA LEU A 64 -8.40 -5.53 2.58
C LEU A 64 -7.22 -5.14 1.69
N PHE A 65 -6.38 -4.18 2.12
CA PHE A 65 -5.23 -3.71 1.35
C PHE A 65 -3.99 -4.60 1.55
N VAL A 66 -4.03 -5.47 2.56
CA VAL A 66 -2.90 -6.24 3.02
C VAL A 66 -2.58 -7.38 2.06
N ALA A 67 -1.27 -7.64 1.93
CA ALA A 67 -0.69 -8.75 1.17
C ALA A 67 -1.10 -8.77 -0.31
N ARG A 68 -1.33 -7.59 -0.90
CA ARG A 68 -1.71 -7.41 -2.32
C ARG A 68 -1.39 -6.00 -2.81
N ASP A 69 -1.58 -5.77 -4.11
CA ASP A 69 -1.59 -4.41 -4.68
C ASP A 69 -2.91 -3.70 -4.38
N ALA A 70 -2.82 -2.64 -3.58
CA ALA A 70 -3.94 -1.82 -3.14
C ALA A 70 -4.18 -0.60 -4.04
N SER A 71 -3.46 -0.46 -5.17
CA SER A 71 -3.49 0.74 -6.02
C SER A 71 -4.89 1.13 -6.45
N ILE A 72 -5.66 0.20 -7.02
CA ILE A 72 -7.02 0.50 -7.51
C ILE A 72 -7.95 0.86 -6.35
N ALA A 73 -7.88 0.12 -5.25
CA ALA A 73 -8.72 0.36 -4.09
C ALA A 73 -8.45 1.72 -3.45
N LEU A 74 -7.17 2.12 -3.35
CA LEU A 74 -6.77 3.44 -2.86
C LEU A 74 -7.13 4.57 -3.83
N ALA A 75 -6.91 4.36 -5.14
CA ALA A 75 -7.27 5.32 -6.18
C ALA A 75 -8.77 5.66 -6.15
N LYS A 76 -9.61 4.62 -6.02
CA LYS A 76 -11.07 4.75 -5.90
C LYS A 76 -11.53 5.10 -4.48
N SER A 77 -10.61 5.19 -3.51
CA SER A 77 -10.92 5.39 -2.08
C SER A 77 -11.98 4.40 -1.55
N SER A 78 -11.88 3.15 -1.99
CA SER A 78 -12.84 2.08 -1.68
C SER A 78 -12.29 1.14 -0.59
N LEU A 79 -13.18 0.73 0.32
CA LEU A 79 -12.96 -0.35 1.28
C LEU A 79 -13.75 -1.61 0.90
N ASP A 80 -14.31 -1.66 -0.31
CA ASP A 80 -15.01 -2.83 -0.82
C ASP A 80 -14.03 -3.78 -1.52
N THR A 81 -13.97 -5.02 -1.02
CA THR A 81 -13.18 -6.11 -1.59
C THR A 81 -13.60 -6.50 -3.01
N SER A 82 -14.84 -6.20 -3.43
CA SER A 82 -15.35 -6.51 -4.77
C SER A 82 -14.51 -5.86 -5.88
N ILE A 83 -13.81 -4.77 -5.58
CA ILE A 83 -12.96 -4.03 -6.52
C ILE A 83 -11.85 -4.91 -7.14
N TYR A 84 -11.38 -5.91 -6.39
CA TYR A 84 -10.35 -6.84 -6.86
C TYR A 84 -10.88 -7.88 -7.85
N ASN A 85 -12.19 -8.07 -7.91
CA ASN A 85 -12.83 -9.00 -8.84
C ASN A 85 -13.26 -8.33 -10.15
N GLN A 86 -13.09 -7.00 -10.27
CA GLN A 86 -13.54 -6.23 -11.44
C GLN A 86 -12.53 -6.21 -12.59
N GLY A 87 -11.33 -6.76 -12.40
CA GLY A 87 -10.28 -6.76 -13.45
C GLY A 87 -9.76 -5.36 -13.81
N LEU A 88 -9.95 -4.37 -12.92
CA LEU A 88 -9.53 -3.00 -13.14
C LEU A 88 -8.01 -2.86 -13.09
N THR A 89 -7.49 -2.01 -13.96
CA THR A 89 -6.08 -1.65 -14.07
C THR A 89 -5.89 -0.15 -13.87
N LEU A 90 -4.64 0.31 -13.77
CA LEU A 90 -4.33 1.74 -13.67
C LEU A 90 -4.82 2.54 -14.90
N ALA A 91 -5.00 1.88 -16.05
CA ALA A 91 -5.51 2.52 -17.26
C ALA A 91 -7.02 2.83 -17.18
N ASP A 92 -7.76 2.15 -16.28
CA ASP A 92 -9.20 2.35 -16.07
C ASP A 92 -9.51 3.48 -15.08
N LEU A 93 -8.46 4.14 -14.55
CA LEU A 93 -8.59 5.22 -13.59
C LEU A 93 -8.70 6.57 -14.28
N SER A 94 -9.64 7.39 -13.81
CA SER A 94 -9.72 8.80 -14.18
C SER A 94 -8.54 9.60 -13.65
N GLU A 95 -8.27 10.77 -14.21
CA GLU A 95 -7.21 11.69 -13.74
C GLU A 95 -7.35 12.03 -12.25
N LYS A 96 -8.59 12.15 -11.76
CA LYS A 96 -8.88 12.40 -10.34
C LYS A 96 -8.46 11.21 -9.48
N GLU A 97 -8.78 9.99 -9.90
CA GLU A 97 -8.42 8.77 -9.17
C GLU A 97 -6.91 8.52 -9.20
N LEU A 98 -6.26 8.78 -10.34
CA LEU A 98 -4.79 8.77 -10.45
C LEU A 98 -4.15 9.77 -9.49
N LYS A 99 -4.67 10.99 -9.41
CA LYS A 99 -4.20 11.99 -8.46
C LYS A 99 -4.39 11.52 -7.01
N THR A 100 -5.54 10.92 -6.69
CA THR A 100 -5.77 10.34 -5.36
C THR A 100 -4.78 9.22 -5.06
N LEU A 101 -4.44 8.38 -6.04
CA LEU A 101 -3.40 7.36 -5.89
C LEU A 101 -2.01 7.97 -5.63
N GLU A 102 -1.63 9.04 -6.34
CA GLU A 102 -0.37 9.76 -6.07
C GLU A 102 -0.33 10.37 -4.66
N ASP A 103 -1.45 10.92 -4.21
CA ASP A 103 -1.58 11.47 -2.86
C ASP A 103 -1.38 10.36 -1.81
N TRP A 104 -1.97 9.18 -2.01
CA TRP A 104 -1.75 8.00 -1.15
C TRP A 104 -0.30 7.49 -1.21
N TYR A 105 0.27 7.36 -2.41
CA TYR A 105 1.67 6.96 -2.57
C TYR A 105 2.61 7.91 -1.83
N SER A 106 2.41 9.22 -1.99
CA SER A 106 3.15 10.28 -1.29
C SER A 106 2.99 10.22 0.23
N PHE A 107 1.81 9.83 0.72
CA PHE A 107 1.56 9.61 2.14
C PHE A 107 2.33 8.42 2.69
N PHE A 108 2.41 7.32 1.92
CA PHE A 108 3.07 6.08 2.31
C PHE A 108 4.60 6.20 2.32
N ILE A 109 5.21 6.83 1.31
CA ILE A 109 6.68 7.01 1.26
C ILE A 109 7.22 7.83 2.46
N GLN A 110 6.37 8.64 3.10
CA GLN A 110 6.74 9.43 4.27
C GLN A 110 6.51 8.69 5.60
N ARG A 111 5.92 7.48 5.57
CA ARG A 111 5.47 6.77 6.77
C ARG A 111 5.83 5.30 6.81
N TYR A 112 6.19 4.65 5.73
CA TYR A 112 6.43 3.23 5.75
C TYR A 112 7.72 2.91 5.02
N ASN A 113 8.44 1.93 5.54
CA ASN A 113 9.67 1.46 4.90
C ASN A 113 9.31 0.84 3.56
N ILE A 114 10.05 1.20 2.51
CA ILE A 114 9.96 0.52 1.23
C ILE A 114 10.83 -0.73 1.32
N VAL A 115 10.22 -1.90 1.16
CA VAL A 115 10.89 -3.20 1.33
C VAL A 115 11.10 -3.95 0.02
N GLY A 116 10.49 -3.50 -1.07
CA GLY A 116 10.64 -4.14 -2.38
C GLY A 116 9.74 -3.58 -3.47
N LYS A 117 9.73 -4.28 -4.60
CA LYS A 117 8.93 -3.97 -5.79
C LYS A 117 8.24 -5.24 -6.29
N LEU A 118 6.99 -5.10 -6.74
CA LEU A 118 6.32 -6.14 -7.51
C LEU A 118 6.94 -6.24 -8.90
N VAL A 119 7.12 -7.46 -9.38
CA VAL A 119 7.78 -7.75 -10.67
C VAL A 119 6.93 -8.61 -11.62
N ASP A 120 5.71 -8.98 -11.21
CA ASP A 120 4.76 -9.80 -11.98
C ASP A 120 3.38 -9.16 -12.13
#